data_AF-G0N514-F1
#
_entry.id   AF-G0N514-F1
#
_cell.length_a   1.000
_cell.length_b   1.000
_cell.length_c   1.000
_cell.angle_alpha   90.00
_cell.angle_beta   90.00
_cell.angle_gamma   90.00
#
_symmetry.space_group_name_H-M   'P 1'
#
loop_
_entity.id
_entity.type
_entity.pdbx_description
1 polymer ?
#
loop_
_entity_poly.entity_id
_entity_poly.type
_entity_poly.pdbx_seq_one_letter_code
_entity_poly.pdbx_strand_id
1 'polypeptide(L)'
;MEPRTLKNSSAVSAVNYIIQGYYNKTPINLPEDESNLVFELVNNKRKNLSEGKRKEVDEVLNRMRNVSVMKFSCSTDYETDILLVRDKNIQSLALGIVKKKEESETDDGPPRKKPKKQNAEGEVDIVSLLRNNLTHEAQQNLIELDILQKSYERASFKRGWVQPLAQLLPSLRILNIANQHIGFNDLTNDFGDLCDSMPNLVSLNVNKILLVNMKGISRLVCLEDLTIGFVLWTDEIYDLKKLKKLHFGDEELYNGPMKEFIKSDKSLLSLEVLHCSDQLRLNNEQLKRIERRHPKLKRIIATNTDLKNYTTDKKDIVFIIDDTITNCVQAIEYYESQLHHEQIRRILLKIHDHLSNAVEADELEMLNRKLHQWIPKYEEDSDIMKYSQYCCGSLIRNHLQLLDEDNKHILIVNFLKTVKEPGYFETSWDRIKEVLNNTQNPQADLIVSTALKIFLSTNEKLWRYKLMELIDLLLEKVNIQSDFFEGMDKQKLLCGLKKFLPCSKRKIRYTEEFHKTLNKIIEMLSSTF
;
A
#
# COMPACT_ATOMS: atom_id res chain seq x y z
N MET A 1 9.27 14.50 15.27
CA MET A 1 8.27 14.57 14.19
C MET A 1 8.92 15.32 13.04
N GLU A 2 9.19 14.71 11.88
CA GLU A 2 9.33 15.55 10.68
C GLU A 2 7.93 16.07 10.35
N PRO A 3 7.73 17.40 10.30
CA PRO A 3 6.42 17.96 10.03
C PRO A 3 5.92 17.46 8.66
N ARG A 4 4.65 17.05 8.55
CA ARG A 4 4.00 16.99 7.24
C ARG A 4 4.28 18.35 6.58
N THR A 5 4.88 18.35 5.40
CA THR A 5 5.15 19.61 4.70
C THR A 5 3.85 20.39 4.59
N LEU A 6 3.93 21.73 4.67
CA LEU A 6 2.74 22.57 4.55
C LEU A 6 1.94 22.21 3.29
N LYS A 7 2.64 21.88 2.20
CA LYS A 7 2.09 21.37 0.94
C LYS A 7 1.19 20.13 1.15
N ASN A 8 1.67 19.09 1.84
CA ASN A 8 0.89 17.88 2.07
C ASN A 8 -0.31 18.13 2.99
N SER A 9 -0.13 18.93 4.04
CA SER A 9 -1.23 19.27 4.96
C SER A 9 -2.33 20.06 4.24
N SER A 10 -1.97 21.04 3.39
CA SER A 10 -2.92 21.79 2.57
C SER A 10 -3.64 20.91 1.55
N ALA A 11 -2.93 19.98 0.91
CA ALA A 11 -3.53 19.04 -0.04
C ALA A 11 -4.56 18.12 0.65
N VAL A 12 -4.25 17.59 1.83
CA VAL A 12 -5.18 16.76 2.62
C VAL A 12 -6.45 17.54 3.00
N SER A 13 -6.31 18.80 3.41
CA SER A 13 -7.47 19.66 3.69
C SER A 13 -8.31 19.90 2.45
N ALA A 14 -7.68 20.20 1.31
CA ALA A 14 -8.38 20.36 0.03
C ALA A 14 -9.16 19.10 -0.37
N VAL A 15 -8.54 17.92 -0.23
CA VAL A 15 -9.18 16.62 -0.47
C VAL A 15 -10.40 16.41 0.43
N ASN A 16 -10.29 16.72 1.72
CA ASN A 16 -11.41 16.60 2.65
C ASN A 16 -12.57 17.52 2.26
N TYR A 17 -12.29 18.75 1.84
CA TYR A 17 -13.30 19.68 1.35
C TYR A 17 -13.95 19.21 0.04
N ILE A 18 -13.18 18.62 -0.89
CA ILE A 18 -13.72 17.97 -2.10
C ILE A 18 -14.68 16.85 -1.70
N ILE A 19 -14.26 15.94 -0.83
CA ILE A 19 -15.09 14.82 -0.36
C ILE A 19 -16.31 15.31 0.40
N GLN A 20 -16.24 16.43 1.10
CA GLN A 20 -17.41 16.99 1.80
C GLN A 20 -18.34 17.77 0.85
N GLY A 21 -17.94 17.99 -0.40
CA GLY A 21 -18.76 18.64 -1.43
C GLY A 21 -18.63 20.18 -1.49
N TYR A 22 -17.66 20.77 -0.78
CA TYR A 22 -17.48 22.23 -0.76
C TYR A 22 -17.06 22.82 -2.12
N TYR A 23 -16.48 22.01 -3.01
CA TYR A 23 -16.01 22.43 -4.34
C TYR A 23 -16.92 21.99 -5.49
N ASN A 24 -18.15 21.55 -5.23
CA ASN A 24 -19.05 20.99 -6.25
C ASN A 24 -19.40 21.97 -7.39
N LYS A 25 -19.21 23.28 -7.21
CA LYS A 25 -19.54 24.33 -8.21
C LYS A 25 -18.38 25.25 -8.56
N THR A 26 -17.18 24.98 -8.06
CA THR A 26 -16.03 25.88 -8.21
C THR A 26 -15.05 25.31 -9.24
N PRO A 27 -14.57 26.11 -10.21
CA PRO A 27 -13.45 25.69 -11.05
C PRO A 27 -12.20 25.52 -10.19
N ILE A 28 -11.49 24.40 -10.35
CA ILE A 28 -10.24 24.12 -9.66
C ILE A 28 -9.11 24.43 -10.63
N ASN A 29 -8.44 25.56 -10.41
CA ASN A 29 -7.26 25.95 -11.17
C ASN A 29 -6.04 25.87 -10.25
N LEU A 30 -5.45 24.67 -10.17
CA LEU A 30 -4.21 24.43 -9.44
C LEU A 30 -3.07 24.30 -10.45
N PRO A 31 -1.82 24.65 -10.08
CA PRO A 31 -0.66 24.28 -10.88
C PRO A 31 -0.55 22.75 -11.00
N GLU A 32 0.28 22.27 -11.92
CA GLU A 32 0.36 20.85 -12.28
C GLU A 32 0.73 19.96 -11.09
N ASP A 33 1.79 20.31 -10.34
CA ASP A 33 2.25 19.53 -9.19
C ASP A 33 1.18 19.40 -8.10
N GLU A 34 0.49 20.49 -7.78
CA GLU A 34 -0.60 20.48 -6.80
C GLU A 34 -1.83 19.74 -7.34
N SER A 35 -2.13 19.85 -8.63
CA SER A 35 -3.21 19.11 -9.28
C SER A 35 -2.98 17.61 -9.20
N ASN A 36 -1.76 17.16 -9.51
CA ASN A 36 -1.36 15.76 -9.45
C ASN A 36 -1.45 15.21 -8.00
N LEU A 37 -0.92 15.95 -7.02
CA LEU A 37 -0.98 15.56 -5.60
C LEU A 37 -2.43 15.48 -5.09
N VAL A 38 -3.27 16.47 -5.41
CA VAL A 38 -4.69 16.46 -5.01
C VAL A 38 -5.43 15.33 -5.71
N PHE A 39 -5.19 15.11 -7.00
CA PHE A 39 -5.80 14.00 -7.75
C PHE A 39 -5.47 12.65 -7.11
N GLU A 40 -4.19 12.38 -6.80
CA GLU A 40 -3.74 11.13 -6.16
C GLU A 40 -4.47 10.88 -4.83
N LEU A 41 -4.49 11.88 -3.96
CA LEU A 41 -5.11 11.78 -2.64
C LEU A 41 -6.64 11.60 -2.73
N VAL A 42 -7.30 12.33 -3.64
CA VAL A 42 -8.75 12.17 -3.88
C VAL A 42 -9.03 10.78 -4.43
N ASN A 43 -8.28 10.32 -5.44
CA ASN A 43 -8.48 9.02 -6.06
C ASN A 43 -8.30 7.87 -5.05
N ASN A 44 -7.34 7.99 -4.12
CA ASN A 44 -7.15 7.01 -3.05
C ASN A 44 -8.32 6.93 -2.07
N LYS A 45 -8.99 8.05 -1.78
CA LYS A 45 -10.18 8.07 -0.91
C LYS A 45 -11.45 7.66 -1.67
N ARG A 46 -11.51 7.97 -2.96
CA ARG A 46 -12.64 7.71 -3.86
C ARG A 46 -13.07 6.24 -3.86
N LYS A 47 -12.13 5.30 -3.77
CA LYS A 47 -12.40 3.84 -3.77
C LYS A 47 -13.30 3.37 -2.62
N ASN A 48 -13.37 4.11 -1.52
CA ASN A 48 -14.14 3.77 -0.32
C ASN A 48 -15.46 4.56 -0.21
N LEU A 49 -15.78 5.41 -1.19
CA LEU A 49 -16.99 6.22 -1.17
C LEU A 49 -18.19 5.41 -1.69
N SER A 50 -19.39 5.76 -1.21
CA SER A 50 -20.63 5.26 -1.82
C SER A 50 -20.75 5.74 -3.26
N GLU A 51 -21.49 5.01 -4.10
CA GLU A 51 -21.61 5.31 -5.53
C GLU A 51 -22.06 6.76 -5.81
N GLY A 52 -23.09 7.24 -5.10
CA GLY A 52 -23.58 8.61 -5.26
C GLY A 52 -22.50 9.65 -4.91
N LYS A 53 -21.75 9.42 -3.83
CA LYS A 53 -20.70 10.34 -3.42
C LYS A 53 -19.49 10.32 -4.35
N ARG A 54 -19.17 9.14 -4.88
CA ARG A 54 -18.15 8.97 -5.92
C ARG A 54 -18.50 9.77 -7.18
N LYS A 55 -19.76 9.73 -7.64
CA LYS A 55 -20.21 10.53 -8.81
C LYS A 55 -20.00 12.04 -8.58
N GLU A 56 -20.35 12.56 -7.40
CA GLU A 56 -20.09 13.97 -7.05
C GLU A 56 -18.60 14.33 -7.10
N VAL A 57 -17.73 13.45 -6.57
CA VAL A 57 -16.28 13.65 -6.60
C VAL A 57 -15.74 13.58 -8.02
N ASP A 58 -16.27 12.69 -8.86
CA ASP A 58 -15.86 12.54 -10.27
C ASP A 58 -16.15 13.80 -11.09
N GLU A 59 -17.27 14.48 -10.83
CA GLU A 59 -17.55 15.79 -11.43
C GLU A 59 -16.49 16.83 -11.08
N VAL A 60 -15.97 16.81 -9.85
CA VAL A 60 -14.89 17.70 -9.41
C VAL A 60 -13.58 17.36 -10.12
N LEU A 61 -13.21 16.07 -10.19
CA LEU A 61 -12.00 15.60 -10.87
C LEU A 61 -12.01 15.92 -12.38
N ASN A 62 -13.17 15.81 -13.03
CA ASN A 62 -13.34 16.21 -14.42
C ASN A 62 -12.98 17.68 -14.66
N ARG A 63 -13.26 18.57 -13.69
CA ARG A 63 -12.93 20.00 -13.79
C ARG A 63 -11.45 20.32 -13.52
N MET A 64 -10.65 19.41 -12.98
CA MET A 64 -9.23 19.62 -12.74
C MET A 64 -8.42 19.49 -14.04
N ARG A 65 -8.16 20.60 -14.73
CA ARG A 65 -7.58 20.57 -16.09
C ARG A 65 -6.08 20.29 -16.15
N ASN A 66 -5.31 20.71 -15.15
CA ASN A 66 -3.85 20.65 -15.15
C ASN A 66 -3.30 19.35 -14.52
N VAL A 67 -4.04 18.23 -14.62
CA VAL A 67 -3.57 16.93 -14.14
C VAL A 67 -2.83 16.23 -15.27
N SER A 68 -1.53 16.01 -15.11
CA SER A 68 -0.68 15.33 -16.10
C SER A 68 -0.41 13.86 -15.74
N VAL A 69 -0.59 13.49 -14.47
CA VAL A 69 -0.39 12.13 -13.95
C VAL A 69 -1.69 11.59 -13.39
N MET A 70 -2.22 10.54 -14.01
CA MET A 70 -3.46 9.90 -13.58
C MET A 70 -3.25 8.41 -13.33
N LYS A 71 -3.06 8.05 -12.06
CA LYS A 71 -2.85 6.67 -11.63
C LYS A 71 -4.07 6.15 -10.88
N PHE A 72 -4.92 5.39 -11.58
CA PHE A 72 -6.14 4.82 -11.02
C PHE A 72 -5.87 3.55 -10.22
N SER A 73 -6.73 3.31 -9.23
CA SER A 73 -6.68 2.06 -8.46
C SER A 73 -7.35 0.94 -9.26
N CYS A 74 -6.92 -0.30 -9.07
CA CYS A 74 -7.61 -1.47 -9.61
C CYS A 74 -8.92 -1.81 -8.87
N SER A 75 -9.23 -1.09 -7.79
CA SER A 75 -10.45 -1.28 -7.00
C SER A 75 -11.64 -0.55 -7.58
N THR A 76 -11.43 0.29 -8.60
CA THR A 76 -12.47 1.04 -9.31
C THR A 76 -12.69 0.46 -10.71
N ASP A 77 -13.86 0.72 -11.26
CA ASP A 77 -14.22 0.26 -12.61
C ASP A 77 -13.43 1.07 -13.66
N TYR A 78 -12.57 0.38 -14.42
CA TYR A 78 -11.69 1.02 -15.39
C TYR A 78 -12.48 1.75 -16.49
N GLU A 79 -13.70 1.32 -16.81
CA GLU A 79 -14.56 2.00 -17.78
C GLU A 79 -15.03 3.35 -17.26
N THR A 80 -15.23 3.50 -15.95
CA THR A 80 -15.55 4.80 -15.34
C THR A 80 -14.30 5.66 -15.21
N ASP A 81 -13.17 5.05 -14.84
CA ASP A 81 -11.91 5.75 -14.63
C ASP A 81 -11.34 6.36 -15.91
N ILE A 82 -11.42 5.64 -17.03
CA ILE A 82 -10.97 6.15 -18.33
C ILE A 82 -11.78 7.39 -18.78
N LEU A 83 -13.04 7.55 -18.34
CA LEU A 83 -13.84 8.73 -18.65
C LEU A 83 -13.25 9.99 -18.03
N LEU A 84 -12.63 9.86 -16.85
CA LEU A 84 -11.98 10.98 -16.17
C LEU A 84 -10.74 11.47 -16.91
N VAL A 85 -10.25 10.73 -17.90
CA VAL A 85 -9.09 11.10 -18.71
C VAL A 85 -9.52 11.95 -19.92
N ARG A 86 -10.79 11.88 -20.33
CA ARG A 86 -11.32 12.64 -21.46
C ARG A 86 -11.05 14.13 -21.24
N ASP A 87 -10.47 14.77 -22.24
CA ASP A 87 -10.12 16.21 -22.25
C ASP A 87 -8.91 16.63 -21.40
N LYS A 88 -8.05 15.68 -20.97
CA LYS A 88 -6.80 15.98 -20.27
C LYS A 88 -5.58 15.75 -21.15
N ASN A 89 -4.52 16.53 -20.89
CA ASN A 89 -3.23 16.40 -21.54
C ASN A 89 -2.27 15.64 -20.62
N ILE A 90 -2.51 14.33 -20.48
CA ILE A 90 -1.75 13.49 -19.57
C ILE A 90 -0.44 12.99 -20.19
N GLN A 91 0.56 12.81 -19.33
CA GLN A 91 1.85 12.22 -19.67
C GLN A 91 2.05 10.84 -19.04
N SER A 92 1.27 10.51 -17.99
CA SER A 92 1.33 9.22 -17.30
C SER A 92 -0.08 8.72 -16.97
N LEU A 93 -0.36 7.48 -17.36
CA LEU A 93 -1.64 6.81 -17.15
C LEU A 93 -1.43 5.45 -16.49
N ALA A 94 -2.09 5.20 -15.37
CA ALA A 94 -2.23 3.85 -14.82
C ALA A 94 -3.70 3.44 -14.72
N LEU A 95 -4.07 2.30 -15.29
CA LEU A 95 -5.43 1.76 -15.33
C LEU A 95 -5.43 0.28 -14.94
N GLY A 96 -6.14 -0.05 -13.86
CA GLY A 96 -6.34 -1.43 -13.46
C GLY A 96 -7.43 -2.11 -14.30
N ILE A 97 -7.05 -2.70 -15.44
CA ILE A 97 -8.00 -3.41 -16.31
C ILE A 97 -8.38 -4.74 -15.64
N VAL A 98 -9.66 -4.90 -15.32
CA VAL A 98 -10.21 -6.09 -14.68
C VAL A 98 -11.35 -6.63 -15.55
N LYS A 99 -11.43 -7.96 -15.70
CA LYS A 99 -12.55 -8.60 -16.39
C LYS A 99 -13.84 -8.36 -15.60
N LYS A 100 -14.88 -7.84 -16.25
CA LYS A 100 -16.23 -7.81 -15.64
C LYS A 100 -16.64 -9.25 -15.40
N LYS A 101 -16.91 -9.61 -14.14
CA LYS A 101 -17.68 -10.81 -13.86
C LYS A 101 -19.04 -10.60 -14.50
N GLU A 102 -19.39 -11.40 -15.48
CA GLU A 102 -20.79 -11.52 -15.88
C GLU A 102 -21.53 -11.92 -14.60
N GLU A 103 -22.36 -11.00 -14.08
CA GLU A 103 -23.25 -11.33 -12.98
C GLU A 103 -24.08 -12.50 -13.48
N SER A 104 -23.83 -13.69 -12.92
CA SER A 104 -24.70 -14.81 -13.14
C SER A 104 -26.03 -14.42 -12.51
N GLU A 105 -26.94 -13.89 -13.31
CA GLU A 105 -28.35 -13.77 -12.91
C GLU A 105 -28.75 -15.15 -12.39
N THR A 106 -28.98 -15.24 -11.09
CA THR A 106 -29.67 -16.38 -10.48
C THR A 106 -31.10 -16.29 -10.95
N ASP A 107 -31.35 -16.72 -12.19
CA ASP A 107 -32.69 -16.95 -12.72
C ASP A 107 -33.26 -18.13 -11.94
N ASP A 108 -34.11 -17.84 -10.95
CA ASP A 108 -34.95 -18.81 -10.22
C ASP A 108 -36.02 -19.47 -11.12
N GLY A 109 -35.90 -19.29 -12.44
CA GLY A 109 -36.69 -19.99 -13.45
C GLY A 109 -36.35 -21.48 -13.59
N PRO A 110 -37.30 -22.29 -14.09
CA PRO A 110 -37.08 -23.72 -14.32
C PRO A 110 -35.88 -23.94 -15.24
N PRO A 111 -35.14 -25.06 -15.10
CA PRO A 111 -33.83 -25.27 -15.72
C PRO A 111 -33.92 -25.21 -17.24
N ARG A 112 -33.78 -24.00 -17.80
CA ARG A 112 -33.61 -23.82 -19.24
C ARG A 112 -32.23 -24.35 -19.58
N LYS A 113 -32.18 -25.16 -20.65
CA LYS A 113 -31.00 -25.83 -21.20
C LYS A 113 -29.73 -25.05 -20.86
N LYS A 114 -28.82 -25.69 -20.10
CA LYS A 114 -27.51 -25.13 -19.72
C LYS A 114 -27.01 -24.23 -20.85
N PRO A 115 -26.84 -22.92 -20.62
CA PRO A 115 -26.24 -22.08 -21.63
C PRO A 115 -24.95 -22.77 -22.04
N LYS A 116 -24.73 -22.95 -23.35
CA LYS A 116 -23.41 -23.30 -23.85
C LYS A 116 -22.47 -22.33 -23.14
N LYS A 117 -21.52 -22.85 -22.34
CA LYS A 117 -20.35 -22.09 -21.92
C LYS A 117 -19.64 -21.69 -23.21
N GLN A 118 -20.10 -20.63 -23.85
CA GLN A 118 -19.27 -19.89 -24.77
C GLN A 118 -18.21 -19.30 -23.86
N ASN A 119 -16.99 -19.82 -24.00
CA ASN A 119 -15.78 -19.21 -23.45
C ASN A 119 -15.60 -17.84 -24.12
N ALA A 120 -16.50 -16.88 -23.87
CA ALA A 120 -16.27 -15.49 -24.21
C ALA A 120 -15.26 -14.96 -23.18
N GLU A 121 -14.01 -15.37 -23.35
CA GLU A 121 -12.88 -14.55 -22.92
C GLU A 121 -12.99 -13.24 -23.70
N GLY A 122 -13.74 -12.26 -23.14
CA GLY A 122 -13.87 -10.95 -23.74
C GLY A 122 -12.49 -10.30 -23.84
N GLU A 123 -11.91 -10.32 -25.03
CA GLU A 123 -10.66 -9.63 -25.31
C GLU A 123 -10.87 -8.12 -25.17
N VAL A 124 -9.97 -7.45 -24.45
CA VAL A 124 -9.97 -6.00 -24.29
C VAL A 124 -9.26 -5.36 -25.48
N ASP A 125 -9.97 -4.46 -26.18
CA ASP A 125 -9.39 -3.63 -27.23
C ASP A 125 -8.73 -2.39 -26.64
N ILE A 126 -7.54 -2.57 -26.09
CA ILE A 126 -6.81 -1.47 -25.43
C ILE A 126 -6.54 -0.29 -26.38
N VAL A 127 -6.33 -0.57 -27.67
CA VAL A 127 -6.07 0.47 -28.68
C VAL A 127 -7.29 1.33 -28.89
N SER A 128 -8.46 0.72 -29.12
CA SER A 128 -9.72 1.46 -29.27
C SER A 128 -10.10 2.18 -27.97
N LEU A 129 -9.88 1.55 -26.81
CA LEU A 129 -10.12 2.17 -25.50
C LEU A 129 -9.31 3.46 -25.35
N LEU A 130 -8.00 3.43 -25.60
CA LEU A 130 -7.16 4.61 -25.45
C LEU A 130 -7.47 5.67 -26.53
N ARG A 131 -7.63 5.25 -27.79
CA ARG A 131 -7.97 6.17 -28.90
C ARG A 131 -9.25 6.95 -28.65
N ASN A 132 -10.27 6.32 -28.08
CA ASN A 132 -11.58 6.93 -27.85
C ASN A 132 -11.63 7.86 -26.62
N ASN A 133 -10.62 7.81 -25.74
CA ASN A 133 -10.65 8.54 -24.48
C ASN A 133 -9.48 9.52 -24.30
N LEU A 134 -8.36 9.33 -25.00
CA LEU A 134 -7.23 10.26 -24.98
C LEU A 134 -7.40 11.34 -26.05
N THR A 135 -7.07 12.58 -25.68
CA THR A 135 -6.92 13.67 -26.66
C THR A 135 -5.77 13.39 -27.62
N HIS A 136 -5.77 14.01 -28.80
CA HIS A 136 -4.65 13.86 -29.74
C HIS A 136 -3.32 14.29 -29.11
N GLU A 137 -3.33 15.36 -28.32
CA GLU A 137 -2.14 15.85 -27.62
C GLU A 137 -1.63 14.83 -26.58
N ALA A 138 -2.53 14.26 -25.77
CA ALA A 138 -2.17 13.21 -24.82
C ALA A 138 -1.62 11.96 -25.53
N GLN A 139 -2.19 11.56 -26.67
CA GLN A 139 -1.67 10.44 -27.47
C GLN A 139 -0.22 10.67 -27.92
N GLN A 140 0.11 11.90 -28.34
CA GLN A 140 1.47 12.24 -28.76
C GLN A 140 2.45 12.40 -27.60
N ASN A 141 1.97 12.79 -26.41
CA ASN A 141 2.82 13.15 -25.27
C ASN A 141 2.84 12.11 -24.14
N LEU A 142 2.07 11.02 -24.22
CA LEU A 142 2.06 10.00 -23.18
C LEU A 142 3.42 9.28 -23.12
N ILE A 143 4.07 9.36 -21.95
CA ILE A 143 5.39 8.77 -21.67
C ILE A 143 5.25 7.44 -20.92
N GLU A 144 4.28 7.34 -20.01
CA GLU A 144 4.04 6.17 -19.16
C GLU A 144 2.64 5.60 -19.35
N LEU A 145 2.57 4.31 -19.65
CA LEU A 145 1.35 3.52 -19.67
C LEU A 145 1.51 2.31 -18.75
N ASP A 146 0.71 2.28 -17.69
CA ASP A 146 0.56 1.14 -16.80
C ASP A 146 -0.85 0.58 -16.93
N ILE A 147 -0.95 -0.62 -17.48
CA ILE A 147 -2.20 -1.37 -17.63
C ILE A 147 -2.13 -2.67 -16.84
N LEU A 148 -1.39 -2.68 -15.72
CA LEU A 148 -1.30 -3.82 -14.80
C LEU A 148 -2.70 -4.28 -14.37
N GLN A 149 -2.90 -5.58 -14.45
CA GLN A 149 -4.06 -6.22 -13.85
C GLN A 149 -3.77 -6.68 -12.42
N LYS A 150 -4.64 -6.37 -11.47
CA LYS A 150 -4.51 -6.83 -10.08
C LYS A 150 -5.51 -7.93 -9.69
N SER A 151 -6.40 -8.35 -10.59
CA SER A 151 -7.32 -9.49 -10.37
C SER A 151 -6.68 -10.84 -10.74
N TYR A 152 -7.18 -11.92 -10.14
CA TYR A 152 -6.81 -13.29 -10.49
C TYR A 152 -7.28 -13.70 -11.89
N GLU A 153 -8.41 -13.15 -12.35
CA GLU A 153 -8.92 -13.40 -13.70
C GLU A 153 -8.14 -12.53 -14.67
N ARG A 154 -7.40 -13.15 -15.62
CA ARG A 154 -6.58 -12.42 -16.60
C ARG A 154 -7.45 -11.81 -17.71
N ALA A 155 -7.17 -10.56 -18.07
CA ALA A 155 -7.66 -9.92 -19.28
C ALA A 155 -6.71 -10.28 -20.41
N SER A 156 -7.29 -10.58 -21.57
CA SER A 156 -6.55 -10.82 -22.80
C SER A 156 -6.71 -9.60 -23.69
N PHE A 157 -5.62 -9.11 -24.29
CA PHE A 157 -5.75 -8.08 -25.32
C PHE A 157 -6.09 -8.70 -26.67
N LYS A 158 -6.79 -7.94 -27.51
CA LYS A 158 -6.99 -8.32 -28.91
C LYS A 158 -5.65 -8.59 -29.59
N ARG A 159 -5.57 -9.65 -30.39
CA ARG A 159 -4.35 -9.99 -31.15
C ARG A 159 -3.88 -8.83 -32.03
N GLY A 160 -2.56 -8.66 -32.13
CA GLY A 160 -1.97 -7.62 -32.98
C GLY A 160 -2.15 -6.19 -32.45
N TRP A 161 -2.44 -6.02 -31.15
CA TRP A 161 -2.60 -4.70 -30.51
C TRP A 161 -1.32 -3.87 -30.47
N VAL A 162 -0.16 -4.52 -30.53
CA VAL A 162 1.14 -3.90 -30.24
C VAL A 162 1.52 -2.81 -31.25
N GLN A 163 1.50 -3.13 -32.55
CA GLN A 163 1.86 -2.15 -33.59
C GLN A 163 0.91 -0.94 -33.61
N PRO A 164 -0.44 -1.12 -33.60
CA PRO A 164 -1.36 0.00 -33.49
C PRO A 164 -1.19 0.82 -32.20
N LEU A 165 -0.82 0.18 -31.08
CA LEU A 165 -0.54 0.92 -29.84
C LEU A 165 0.72 1.77 -29.97
N ALA A 166 1.79 1.24 -30.55
CA ALA A 166 3.04 1.99 -30.77
C ALA A 166 2.82 3.20 -31.69
N GLN A 167 1.97 3.05 -32.71
CA GLN A 167 1.56 4.16 -33.58
C GLN A 167 0.70 5.19 -32.87
N LEU A 168 -0.18 4.74 -31.96
CA LEU A 168 -1.04 5.60 -31.17
C LEU A 168 -0.25 6.42 -30.14
N LEU A 169 0.79 5.82 -29.54
CA LEU A 169 1.57 6.39 -28.44
C LEU A 169 3.07 6.45 -28.79
N PRO A 170 3.47 7.30 -29.75
CA PRO A 170 4.84 7.31 -30.27
C PRO A 170 5.90 7.74 -29.24
N SER A 171 5.51 8.47 -28.20
CA SER A 171 6.41 8.96 -27.14
C SER A 171 6.54 8.02 -25.94
N LEU A 172 5.93 6.83 -26.00
CA LEU A 172 5.90 5.90 -24.88
C LEU A 172 7.31 5.40 -24.53
N ARG A 173 7.70 5.55 -23.26
CA ARG A 173 9.01 5.11 -22.73
C ARG A 173 8.89 4.14 -21.56
N ILE A 174 7.76 4.14 -20.86
CA ILE A 174 7.52 3.27 -19.72
C ILE A 174 6.25 2.47 -20.02
N LEU A 175 6.38 1.15 -20.09
CA LEU A 175 5.26 0.25 -20.31
C LEU A 175 5.20 -0.81 -19.21
N ASN A 176 4.09 -0.82 -18.47
CA ASN A 176 3.77 -1.87 -17.52
C ASN A 176 2.53 -2.62 -17.99
N ILE A 177 2.73 -3.88 -18.37
CA ILE A 177 1.69 -4.80 -18.85
C ILE A 177 1.64 -6.06 -17.97
N ALA A 178 2.16 -5.98 -16.75
CA ALA A 178 2.23 -7.12 -15.88
C ALA A 178 0.85 -7.73 -15.57
N ASN A 179 0.84 -9.05 -15.36
CA ASN A 179 -0.33 -9.89 -15.12
C ASN A 179 -1.38 -9.88 -16.26
N GLN A 180 -1.02 -9.38 -17.45
CA GLN A 180 -1.86 -9.50 -18.64
C GLN A 180 -1.63 -10.82 -19.37
N HIS A 181 -2.66 -11.32 -20.06
CA HIS A 181 -2.53 -12.45 -20.94
C HIS A 181 -2.12 -11.97 -22.35
N ILE A 182 -0.81 -11.94 -22.59
CA ILE A 182 -0.26 -11.84 -23.95
C ILE A 182 -0.30 -13.26 -24.53
N GLY A 183 -0.93 -13.44 -25.69
CA GLY A 183 -1.41 -14.73 -26.21
C GLY A 183 -0.54 -15.96 -25.88
N PHE A 184 -1.16 -16.98 -25.27
CA PHE A 184 -0.53 -18.25 -24.86
C PHE A 184 -0.10 -19.16 -26.02
N ASN A 185 -0.46 -18.82 -27.25
CA ASN A 185 -0.30 -19.73 -28.37
C ASN A 185 0.91 -19.29 -29.20
N ASP A 186 1.78 -20.24 -29.56
CA ASP A 186 2.98 -20.10 -30.40
C ASP A 186 2.79 -19.36 -31.75
N LEU A 187 1.58 -18.90 -32.06
CA LEU A 187 1.17 -18.23 -33.29
C LEU A 187 1.35 -16.71 -33.25
N THR A 188 1.42 -16.08 -32.07
CA THR A 188 1.57 -14.62 -31.95
C THR A 188 2.91 -14.25 -31.35
N ASN A 189 3.79 -13.66 -32.16
CA ASN A 189 5.07 -13.08 -31.75
C ASN A 189 4.90 -11.71 -31.09
N ASP A 190 3.80 -11.48 -30.34
CA ASP A 190 3.43 -10.17 -29.81
C ASP A 190 4.56 -9.53 -28.98
N PHE A 191 5.34 -10.34 -28.25
CA PHE A 191 6.51 -9.84 -27.52
C PHE A 191 7.64 -9.38 -28.45
N GLY A 192 7.92 -10.13 -29.51
CA GLY A 192 8.88 -9.72 -30.53
C GLY A 192 8.43 -8.44 -31.24
N ASP A 193 7.14 -8.38 -31.60
CA ASP A 193 6.53 -7.20 -32.20
C ASP A 193 6.59 -5.98 -31.26
N LEU A 194 6.51 -6.20 -29.94
CA LEU A 194 6.66 -5.15 -28.93
C LEU A 194 8.09 -4.62 -28.93
N CYS A 195 9.06 -5.52 -28.97
CA CYS A 195 10.47 -5.15 -29.05
C CYS A 195 10.80 -4.42 -30.36
N ASP A 196 10.15 -4.79 -31.47
CA ASP A 196 10.31 -4.15 -32.78
C ASP A 196 9.62 -2.78 -32.88
N SER A 197 8.42 -2.67 -32.32
CA SER A 197 7.57 -1.48 -32.48
C SER A 197 7.90 -0.38 -31.48
N MET A 198 8.49 -0.72 -30.33
CA MET A 198 8.78 0.23 -29.24
C MET A 198 10.26 0.20 -28.79
N PRO A 199 11.23 0.39 -29.70
CA PRO A 199 12.67 0.26 -29.38
C PRO A 199 13.19 1.31 -28.38
N ASN A 200 12.42 2.40 -28.18
CA ASN A 200 12.77 3.51 -27.30
C ASN A 200 12.29 3.32 -25.84
N LEU A 201 11.70 2.17 -25.50
CA LEU A 201 11.33 1.86 -24.12
C LEU A 201 12.56 1.92 -23.21
N VAL A 202 12.38 2.59 -22.08
CA VAL A 202 13.35 2.75 -21.00
C VAL A 202 13.01 1.84 -19.84
N SER A 203 11.71 1.62 -19.60
CA SER A 203 11.22 0.72 -18.56
C SER A 203 10.17 -0.22 -19.11
N LEU A 204 10.35 -1.51 -18.87
CA LEU A 204 9.42 -2.56 -19.27
C LEU A 204 9.12 -3.48 -18.08
N ASN A 205 7.85 -3.63 -17.75
CA ASN A 205 7.39 -4.60 -16.76
C ASN A 205 6.46 -5.62 -17.42
N VAL A 206 6.95 -6.87 -17.48
CA VAL A 206 6.25 -8.05 -17.99
C VAL A 206 6.11 -9.14 -16.93
N ASN A 207 6.09 -8.76 -15.65
CA ASN A 207 5.89 -9.70 -14.56
C ASN A 207 4.53 -10.41 -14.68
N LYS A 208 4.44 -11.67 -14.24
CA LYS A 208 3.18 -12.45 -14.24
C LYS A 208 2.52 -12.62 -15.62
N ILE A 209 3.26 -12.37 -16.70
CA ILE A 209 2.86 -12.73 -18.07
C ILE A 209 3.49 -14.08 -18.38
N LEU A 210 2.71 -15.01 -18.91
CA LEU A 210 3.27 -16.27 -19.39
C LEU A 210 3.90 -16.05 -20.77
N LEU A 211 5.19 -15.71 -20.79
CA LEU A 211 5.94 -15.62 -22.04
C LEU A 211 6.72 -16.91 -22.29
N VAL A 212 6.45 -17.53 -23.45
CA VAL A 212 7.17 -18.75 -23.89
C VAL A 212 8.65 -18.45 -24.14
N ASN A 213 8.99 -17.24 -24.61
CA ASN A 213 10.37 -16.75 -24.66
C ASN A 213 10.38 -15.22 -24.69
N MET A 214 11.55 -14.63 -24.42
CA MET A 214 11.80 -13.18 -24.55
C MET A 214 12.67 -12.85 -25.76
N LYS A 215 12.54 -13.61 -26.85
CA LYS A 215 13.33 -13.38 -28.06
C LYS A 215 13.07 -11.98 -28.59
N GLY A 216 14.14 -11.25 -28.92
CA GLY A 216 14.08 -9.89 -29.40
C GLY A 216 14.21 -8.81 -28.34
N ILE A 217 14.26 -9.14 -27.04
CA ILE A 217 14.47 -8.16 -25.97
C ILE A 217 15.71 -7.30 -26.21
N SER A 218 16.75 -7.85 -26.84
CA SER A 218 17.98 -7.14 -27.21
C SER A 218 17.77 -5.91 -28.12
N ARG A 219 16.62 -5.82 -28.81
CA ARG A 219 16.24 -4.67 -29.66
C ARG A 219 15.78 -3.45 -28.87
N LEU A 220 15.45 -3.61 -27.59
CA LEU A 220 15.15 -2.51 -26.68
C LEU A 220 16.45 -1.83 -26.20
N VAL A 221 17.16 -1.18 -27.12
CA VAL A 221 18.50 -0.61 -26.91
C VAL A 221 18.54 0.52 -25.88
N CYS A 222 17.38 1.08 -25.54
CA CYS A 222 17.21 2.14 -24.54
C CYS A 222 16.79 1.63 -23.16
N LEU A 223 16.58 0.32 -22.99
CA LEU A 223 16.04 -0.25 -21.77
C LEU A 223 17.03 -0.10 -20.60
N GLU A 224 16.58 0.56 -19.54
CA GLU A 224 17.32 0.77 -18.30
C GLU A 224 16.71 0.03 -17.11
N ASP A 225 15.39 -0.23 -17.13
CA ASP A 225 14.65 -0.91 -16.08
C ASP A 225 13.83 -2.07 -16.67
N LEU A 226 14.05 -3.28 -16.16
CA LEU A 226 13.35 -4.49 -16.60
C LEU A 226 12.83 -5.25 -15.39
N THR A 227 11.51 -5.45 -15.36
CA THR A 227 10.87 -6.39 -14.43
C THR A 227 10.34 -7.59 -15.20
N ILE A 228 10.79 -8.79 -14.82
CA ILE A 228 10.42 -10.08 -15.43
C ILE A 228 9.95 -11.06 -14.36
N GLY A 229 9.13 -12.03 -14.77
CA GLY A 229 8.59 -13.06 -13.88
C GLY A 229 8.44 -14.40 -14.58
N PHE A 230 7.21 -14.84 -14.83
CA PHE A 230 6.84 -16.14 -15.40
C PHE A 230 7.25 -16.34 -16.89
N VAL A 231 8.55 -16.24 -17.18
CA VAL A 231 9.11 -16.20 -18.53
C VAL A 231 10.29 -17.16 -18.67
N LEU A 232 10.48 -17.76 -19.84
CA LEU A 232 11.72 -18.49 -20.11
C LEU A 232 12.87 -17.50 -20.31
N TRP A 233 13.94 -17.69 -19.54
CA TRP A 233 15.16 -16.89 -19.63
C TRP A 233 15.77 -16.96 -21.03
N THR A 234 16.32 -15.83 -21.50
CA THR A 234 17.06 -15.73 -22.76
C THR A 234 18.39 -15.04 -22.52
N ASP A 235 19.42 -15.47 -23.25
CA ASP A 235 20.74 -14.86 -23.21
C ASP A 235 20.78 -13.45 -23.83
N GLU A 236 19.78 -13.08 -24.65
CA GLU A 236 19.65 -11.74 -25.21
C GLU A 236 19.54 -10.63 -24.15
N ILE A 237 19.14 -10.97 -22.92
CA ILE A 237 19.12 -10.01 -21.80
C ILE A 237 20.51 -9.43 -21.55
N TYR A 238 21.57 -10.22 -21.74
CA TYR A 238 22.94 -9.77 -21.55
C TYR A 238 23.40 -8.76 -22.61
N ASP A 239 22.68 -8.64 -23.72
CA ASP A 239 22.96 -7.66 -24.78
C ASP A 239 22.35 -6.27 -24.47
N LEU A 240 21.57 -6.14 -23.40
CA LEU A 240 20.98 -4.88 -22.94
C LEU A 240 22.03 -3.98 -22.25
N LYS A 241 22.84 -3.29 -23.06
CA LYS A 241 23.99 -2.48 -22.60
C LYS A 241 23.64 -1.35 -21.64
N LYS A 242 22.39 -0.88 -21.64
CA LYS A 242 21.90 0.21 -20.76
C LYS A 242 21.13 -0.28 -19.54
N LEU A 243 20.93 -1.60 -19.37
CA LEU A 243 20.13 -2.13 -18.28
C LEU A 243 20.82 -1.85 -16.93
N LYS A 244 20.18 -0.99 -16.12
CA LYS A 244 20.65 -0.57 -14.80
C LYS A 244 19.87 -1.25 -13.67
N LYS A 245 18.61 -1.61 -13.90
CA LYS A 245 17.75 -2.24 -12.91
C LYS A 245 17.17 -3.52 -13.47
N LEU A 246 17.33 -4.61 -12.73
CA LEU A 246 16.72 -5.90 -13.06
C LEU A 246 15.93 -6.38 -11.84
N HIS A 247 14.64 -6.63 -12.05
CA HIS A 247 13.73 -7.13 -11.02
C HIS A 247 13.15 -8.47 -11.44
N PHE A 248 13.37 -9.48 -10.61
CA PHE A 248 12.71 -10.78 -10.68
C PHE A 248 11.46 -10.74 -9.80
N GLY A 249 10.28 -10.70 -10.42
CA GLY A 249 9.01 -10.73 -9.71
C GLY A 249 8.71 -12.08 -9.06
N ASP A 250 7.67 -12.13 -8.21
CA ASP A 250 7.21 -13.32 -7.47
C ASP A 250 7.28 -14.61 -8.34
N GLU A 251 8.16 -15.56 -7.99
CA GLU A 251 8.21 -16.90 -8.59
C GLU A 251 7.48 -17.91 -7.68
N GLU A 252 6.25 -18.32 -8.03
CA GLU A 252 5.62 -19.50 -7.41
C GLU A 252 6.15 -20.82 -7.99
N LEU A 253 6.84 -20.79 -9.14
CA LEU A 253 7.21 -21.97 -9.92
C LEU A 253 8.72 -22.21 -9.97
N TYR A 254 9.10 -23.49 -9.85
CA TYR A 254 10.44 -24.03 -9.59
C TYR A 254 11.53 -23.79 -10.68
N ASN A 255 11.19 -23.12 -11.79
CA ASN A 255 12.02 -22.99 -13.00
C ASN A 255 11.91 -21.58 -13.63
N GLY A 256 11.96 -20.52 -12.82
CA GLY A 256 11.88 -19.18 -13.37
C GLY A 256 13.23 -18.55 -13.75
N PRO A 257 13.18 -17.34 -14.33
CA PRO A 257 14.33 -16.63 -14.88
C PRO A 257 15.48 -16.42 -13.90
N MET A 258 15.21 -16.34 -12.59
CA MET A 258 16.26 -16.13 -11.59
C MET A 258 17.24 -17.30 -11.52
N LYS A 259 16.75 -18.53 -11.66
CA LYS A 259 17.58 -19.73 -11.63
C LYS A 259 18.61 -19.76 -12.78
N GLU A 260 18.18 -19.39 -13.98
CA GLU A 260 19.07 -19.31 -15.14
C GLU A 260 20.03 -18.13 -15.04
N PHE A 261 19.57 -16.99 -14.50
CA PHE A 261 20.44 -15.86 -14.19
C PHE A 261 21.55 -16.20 -13.19
N ILE A 262 21.25 -16.98 -12.15
CA ILE A 262 22.23 -17.46 -11.16
C ILE A 262 23.27 -18.39 -11.79
N LYS A 263 22.84 -19.28 -12.70
CA LYS A 263 23.73 -20.27 -13.33
C LYS A 263 24.69 -19.65 -14.34
N SER A 264 24.27 -18.57 -15.01
CA SER A 264 25.05 -17.93 -16.07
C SER A 264 26.32 -17.26 -15.57
N ASP A 265 27.38 -17.34 -16.37
CA ASP A 265 28.65 -16.63 -16.17
C ASP A 265 28.70 -15.25 -16.85
N LYS A 266 27.65 -14.86 -17.60
CA LYS A 266 27.60 -13.60 -18.34
C LYS A 266 27.30 -12.40 -17.45
N SER A 267 27.91 -11.24 -17.67
CA SER A 267 27.68 -10.05 -16.83
C SER A 267 26.73 -9.05 -17.47
N LEU A 268 25.90 -8.40 -16.65
CA LEU A 268 25.20 -7.18 -17.02
C LEU A 268 26.06 -5.99 -16.60
N LEU A 269 26.91 -5.50 -17.50
CA LEU A 269 27.98 -4.54 -17.18
C LEU A 269 27.48 -3.18 -16.69
N SER A 270 26.22 -2.86 -16.94
CA SER A 270 25.56 -1.62 -16.49
C SER A 270 24.64 -1.80 -15.29
N LEU A 271 24.47 -3.03 -14.77
CA LEU A 271 23.53 -3.31 -13.70
C LEU A 271 23.96 -2.63 -12.40
N GLU A 272 23.10 -1.77 -11.88
CA GLU A 272 23.29 -1.02 -10.63
C GLU A 272 22.37 -1.52 -9.51
N VAL A 273 21.17 -1.99 -9.85
CA VAL A 273 20.17 -2.48 -8.89
C VAL A 273 19.68 -3.85 -9.32
N LEU A 274 19.78 -4.81 -8.40
CA LEU A 274 19.17 -6.12 -8.53
C LEU A 274 18.07 -6.26 -7.49
N HIS A 275 16.85 -6.56 -7.94
CA HIS A 275 15.72 -6.86 -7.07
C HIS A 275 15.33 -8.33 -7.25
N CYS A 276 15.46 -9.10 -6.19
CA CYS A 276 15.22 -10.54 -6.12
C CYS A 276 14.46 -10.89 -4.84
N SER A 277 13.51 -10.03 -4.44
CA SER A 277 12.59 -10.38 -3.36
C SER A 277 11.69 -11.55 -3.73
N ASP A 278 11.16 -12.22 -2.71
CA ASP A 278 10.27 -13.38 -2.86
C ASP A 278 10.94 -14.61 -3.54
N GLN A 279 12.26 -14.56 -3.74
CA GLN A 279 13.08 -15.66 -4.28
C GLN A 279 13.53 -16.60 -3.15
N LEU A 280 12.62 -17.41 -2.61
CA LEU A 280 12.86 -18.24 -1.42
C LEU A 280 14.10 -19.14 -1.49
N ARG A 281 14.51 -19.57 -2.69
CA ARG A 281 15.66 -20.49 -2.88
C ARG A 281 17.01 -19.81 -3.06
N LEU A 282 17.03 -18.47 -3.05
CA LEU A 282 18.26 -17.71 -3.15
C LEU A 282 19.08 -17.89 -1.87
N ASN A 283 20.33 -18.34 -2.01
CA ASN A 283 21.25 -18.48 -0.89
C ASN A 283 22.45 -17.52 -0.98
N ASN A 284 23.19 -17.39 0.13
CA ASN A 284 24.30 -16.45 0.26
C ASN A 284 25.39 -16.66 -0.81
N GLU A 285 25.73 -17.90 -1.16
CA GLU A 285 26.76 -18.20 -2.16
C GLU A 285 26.35 -17.80 -3.57
N GLN A 286 25.08 -18.05 -3.94
CA GLN A 286 24.53 -17.60 -5.22
C GLN A 286 24.57 -16.08 -5.33
N LEU A 287 24.21 -15.37 -4.25
CA LEU A 287 24.23 -13.92 -4.23
C LEU A 287 25.65 -13.35 -4.30
N LYS A 288 26.62 -13.97 -3.62
CA LYS A 288 28.06 -13.63 -3.77
C LYS A 288 28.56 -13.83 -5.20
N ARG A 289 28.14 -14.91 -5.88
CA ARG A 289 28.49 -15.12 -7.30
C ARG A 289 27.94 -14.03 -8.20
N ILE A 290 26.69 -13.62 -7.98
CA ILE A 290 26.07 -12.48 -8.66
C ILE A 290 26.87 -11.20 -8.39
N GLU A 291 27.17 -10.91 -7.12
CA GLU A 291 27.91 -9.73 -6.70
C GLU A 291 29.26 -9.61 -7.41
N ARG A 292 30.04 -10.69 -7.48
CA ARG A 292 31.36 -10.72 -8.13
C ARG A 292 31.26 -10.48 -9.63
N ARG A 293 30.22 -11.02 -10.27
CA ARG A 293 30.02 -10.98 -11.73
C ARG A 293 29.58 -9.60 -12.24
N HIS A 294 28.90 -8.79 -11.42
CA HIS A 294 28.36 -7.49 -11.85
C HIS A 294 29.15 -6.32 -11.24
N PRO A 295 30.05 -5.66 -12.01
CA PRO A 295 31.01 -4.70 -11.45
C PRO A 295 30.39 -3.37 -11.01
N LYS A 296 29.25 -2.95 -11.59
CA LYS A 296 28.58 -1.69 -11.26
C LYS A 296 27.43 -1.82 -10.27
N LEU A 297 27.22 -3.02 -9.72
CA LEU A 297 26.13 -3.27 -8.78
C LEU A 297 26.34 -2.41 -7.53
N LYS A 298 25.32 -1.64 -7.16
CA LYS A 298 25.32 -0.73 -6.00
C LYS A 298 24.24 -1.11 -4.98
N ARG A 299 23.21 -1.83 -5.40
CA ARG A 299 22.10 -2.20 -4.52
C ARG A 299 21.56 -3.58 -4.85
N ILE A 300 21.30 -4.36 -3.81
CA ILE A 300 20.56 -5.62 -3.88
C ILE A 300 19.36 -5.53 -2.94
N ILE A 301 18.17 -5.83 -3.44
CA ILE A 301 16.94 -5.95 -2.65
C ILE A 301 16.51 -7.42 -2.69
N ALA A 302 16.47 -8.06 -1.53
CA ALA A 302 16.19 -9.49 -1.39
C ALA A 302 15.31 -9.76 -0.16
N THR A 303 14.20 -9.05 -0.07
CA THR A 303 13.21 -9.23 1.01
C THR A 303 12.35 -10.47 0.77
N ASN A 304 11.76 -11.02 1.82
CA ASN A 304 10.99 -12.26 1.77
C ASN A 304 11.77 -13.42 1.12
N THR A 305 13.04 -13.55 1.47
CA THR A 305 13.92 -14.66 1.08
C THR A 305 14.35 -15.46 2.31
N ASP A 306 14.96 -16.64 2.09
CA ASP A 306 15.57 -17.46 3.14
C ASP A 306 17.00 -17.01 3.49
N LEU A 307 17.45 -15.86 2.97
CA LEU A 307 18.76 -15.30 3.30
C LEU A 307 18.83 -14.94 4.79
N LYS A 308 19.93 -15.30 5.43
CA LYS A 308 20.22 -14.97 6.84
C LYS A 308 21.65 -14.48 6.98
N ASN A 309 21.82 -13.40 7.74
CA ASN A 309 23.11 -12.81 8.10
C ASN A 309 24.02 -12.59 6.88
N TYR A 310 23.42 -12.20 5.75
CA TYR A 310 24.18 -11.97 4.54
C TYR A 310 25.09 -10.75 4.72
N THR A 311 26.36 -10.92 4.37
CA THR A 311 27.36 -9.85 4.35
C THR A 311 28.02 -9.83 2.99
N THR A 312 28.22 -8.62 2.46
CA THR A 312 28.84 -8.39 1.17
C THR A 312 30.35 -8.25 1.30
N ASP A 313 31.07 -8.72 0.27
CA ASP A 313 32.51 -8.52 0.17
C ASP A 313 32.83 -7.07 -0.28
N LYS A 314 31.85 -6.34 -0.84
CA LYS A 314 31.99 -4.97 -1.37
C LYS A 314 31.30 -3.93 -0.47
N LYS A 315 32.12 -3.03 0.09
CA LYS A 315 31.64 -1.95 0.99
C LYS A 315 30.65 -0.98 0.36
N ASP A 316 30.65 -0.83 -0.97
CA ASP A 316 29.82 0.15 -1.68
C ASP A 316 28.44 -0.38 -2.09
N ILE A 317 28.13 -1.65 -1.78
CA ILE A 317 26.82 -2.24 -2.11
C ILE A 317 25.89 -2.15 -0.91
N VAL A 318 24.75 -1.51 -1.12
CA VAL A 318 23.64 -1.45 -0.16
C VAL A 318 22.78 -2.70 -0.30
N PHE A 319 22.58 -3.41 0.81
CA PHE A 319 21.68 -4.56 0.87
C PHE A 319 20.41 -4.22 1.62
N ILE A 320 19.27 -4.59 1.03
CA ILE A 320 17.95 -4.44 1.63
C ILE A 320 17.36 -5.83 1.76
N ILE A 321 17.43 -6.35 2.99
CA ILE A 321 16.92 -7.66 3.41
C ILE A 321 15.99 -7.46 4.61
N ASP A 322 15.42 -8.54 5.13
CA ASP A 322 14.38 -8.50 6.17
C ASP A 322 14.48 -9.69 7.14
N ASP A 323 15.70 -10.14 7.40
CA ASP A 323 16.02 -11.27 8.28
C ASP A 323 16.10 -10.89 9.78
N THR A 324 16.21 -9.59 10.09
CA THR A 324 16.17 -9.02 11.45
C THR A 324 15.16 -7.87 11.53
N ILE A 325 14.76 -7.44 12.73
CA ILE A 325 13.85 -6.29 12.89
C ILE A 325 14.49 -5.02 12.33
N THR A 326 15.78 -4.80 12.60
CA THR A 326 16.52 -3.66 12.05
C THR A 326 16.49 -3.64 10.52
N ASN A 327 16.73 -4.79 9.88
CA ASN A 327 16.68 -4.90 8.43
C ASN A 327 15.25 -4.72 7.89
N CYS A 328 14.24 -5.25 8.57
CA CYS A 328 12.84 -5.00 8.24
C CYS A 328 12.49 -3.51 8.28
N VAL A 329 12.99 -2.76 9.27
CA VAL A 329 12.76 -1.30 9.34
C VAL A 329 13.36 -0.59 8.13
N GLN A 330 14.61 -0.91 7.76
CA GLN A 330 15.26 -0.37 6.57
C GLN A 330 14.51 -0.73 5.27
N ALA A 331 13.98 -1.96 5.19
CA ALA A 331 13.17 -2.38 4.07
C ALA A 331 11.85 -1.59 3.96
N ILE A 332 11.19 -1.29 5.08
CA ILE A 332 9.98 -0.44 5.09
C ILE A 332 10.34 0.97 4.59
N GLU A 333 11.41 1.58 5.08
CA GLU A 333 11.86 2.91 4.62
C GLU A 333 12.15 2.94 3.12
N TYR A 334 12.78 1.88 2.60
CA TYR A 334 12.99 1.73 1.17
C TYR A 334 11.67 1.66 0.40
N TYR A 335 10.75 0.77 0.77
CA TYR A 335 9.48 0.61 0.06
C TYR A 335 8.54 1.80 0.23
N GLU A 336 8.64 2.52 1.34
CA GLU A 336 7.97 3.78 1.59
C GLU A 336 8.42 4.85 0.59
N SER A 337 9.72 4.95 0.30
CA SER A 337 10.24 5.88 -0.73
C SER A 337 9.77 5.55 -2.15
N GLN A 338 9.33 4.31 -2.38
CA GLN A 338 8.81 3.82 -3.66
C GLN A 338 7.28 3.74 -3.68
N LEU A 339 6.59 4.18 -2.61
CA LEU A 339 5.13 4.08 -2.44
C LEU A 339 4.60 2.63 -2.60
N HIS A 340 5.39 1.62 -2.22
CA HIS A 340 5.09 0.21 -2.47
C HIS A 340 4.38 -0.46 -1.28
N HIS A 341 3.13 -0.06 -1.03
CA HIS A 341 2.36 -0.41 0.18
C HIS A 341 2.23 -1.93 0.42
N GLU A 342 2.08 -2.72 -0.65
CA GLU A 342 1.98 -4.19 -0.55
C GLU A 342 3.23 -4.81 0.07
N GLN A 343 4.41 -4.28 -0.25
CA GLN A 343 5.65 -4.80 0.31
C GLN A 343 5.81 -4.34 1.77
N ILE A 344 5.46 -3.09 2.10
CA ILE A 344 5.39 -2.62 3.49
C ILE A 344 4.52 -3.54 4.35
N ARG A 345 3.35 -3.92 3.83
CA ARG A 345 2.44 -4.88 4.46
C ARG A 345 3.10 -6.23 4.74
N ARG A 346 3.78 -6.81 3.75
CA ARG A 346 4.52 -8.09 3.89
C ARG A 346 5.63 -7.98 4.93
N ILE A 347 6.39 -6.88 4.94
CA ILE A 347 7.48 -6.68 5.92
C ILE A 347 6.92 -6.52 7.34
N LEU A 348 5.81 -5.81 7.54
CA LEU A 348 5.17 -5.71 8.87
C LEU A 348 4.69 -7.07 9.38
N LEU A 349 4.16 -7.93 8.50
CA LEU A 349 3.86 -9.31 8.87
C LEU A 349 5.13 -10.07 9.30
N LYS A 350 6.23 -9.92 8.57
CA LYS A 350 7.51 -10.54 8.94
C LYS A 350 8.07 -10.01 10.26
N ILE A 351 7.90 -8.73 10.56
CA ILE A 351 8.22 -8.15 11.89
C ILE A 351 7.39 -8.84 12.97
N HIS A 352 6.08 -9.01 12.76
CA HIS A 352 5.21 -9.73 13.70
C HIS A 352 5.71 -11.16 13.97
N ASP A 353 6.18 -11.87 12.94
CA ASP A 353 6.75 -13.20 13.09
C ASP A 353 8.07 -13.17 13.88
N HIS A 354 8.96 -12.21 13.60
CA HIS A 354 10.21 -12.01 14.34
C HIS A 354 9.98 -11.73 15.83
N LEU A 355 8.93 -10.97 16.16
CA LEU A 355 8.54 -10.67 17.55
C LEU A 355 8.03 -11.90 18.33
N SER A 356 7.85 -13.05 17.67
CA SER A 356 7.56 -14.31 18.35
C SER A 356 8.82 -15.00 18.91
N ASN A 357 10.01 -14.53 18.52
CA ASN A 357 11.30 -15.04 18.99
C ASN A 357 11.93 -14.10 20.05
N ALA A 358 13.11 -14.50 20.57
CA ALA A 358 13.93 -13.62 21.40
C ALA A 358 14.51 -12.47 20.55
N VAL A 359 14.40 -11.25 21.07
CA VAL A 359 14.81 -10.01 20.39
C VAL A 359 15.49 -9.10 21.42
N GLU A 360 16.54 -8.41 20.99
CA GLU A 360 17.27 -7.46 21.83
C GLU A 360 16.45 -6.20 22.11
N ALA A 361 16.60 -5.62 23.32
CA ALA A 361 15.83 -4.46 23.76
C ALA A 361 15.96 -3.24 22.82
N ASP A 362 17.18 -2.95 22.35
CA ASP A 362 17.45 -1.82 21.45
C ASP A 362 16.67 -1.92 20.13
N GLU A 363 16.50 -3.13 19.58
CA GLU A 363 15.71 -3.35 18.36
C GLU A 363 14.21 -3.13 18.61
N LEU A 364 13.72 -3.55 19.78
CA LEU A 364 12.33 -3.37 20.18
C LEU A 364 11.98 -1.88 20.36
N GLU A 365 12.86 -1.11 20.99
CA GLU A 365 12.69 0.33 21.17
C GLU A 365 12.72 1.08 19.84
N MET A 366 13.69 0.76 18.97
CA MET A 366 13.76 1.31 17.62
C MET A 366 12.46 1.03 16.86
N LEU A 367 11.98 -0.21 16.86
CA LEU A 367 10.74 -0.59 16.18
C LEU A 367 9.55 0.18 16.72
N ASN A 368 9.40 0.28 18.04
CA ASN A 368 8.29 0.98 18.68
C ASN A 368 8.25 2.47 18.28
N ARG A 369 9.42 3.13 18.24
CA ARG A 369 9.53 4.51 17.77
C ARG A 369 9.22 4.65 16.29
N LYS A 370 9.59 3.67 15.46
CA LYS A 370 9.25 3.65 14.03
C LYS A 370 7.76 3.44 13.79
N LEU A 371 7.12 2.52 14.52
CA LEU A 371 5.66 2.33 14.49
C LEU A 371 4.94 3.63 14.88
N HIS A 372 5.44 4.37 15.87
CA HIS A 372 4.89 5.67 16.25
C HIS A 372 4.91 6.69 15.11
N GLN A 373 5.94 6.65 14.26
CA GLN A 373 6.07 7.51 13.09
C GLN A 373 5.18 7.04 11.92
N TRP A 374 5.09 5.74 11.69
CA TRP A 374 4.36 5.16 10.56
C TRP A 374 2.84 5.15 10.76
N ILE A 375 2.35 4.92 11.98
CA ILE A 375 0.91 4.82 12.26
C ILE A 375 0.13 6.06 11.77
N PRO A 376 0.53 7.31 12.10
CA PRO A 376 -0.15 8.50 11.58
C PRO A 376 0.02 8.70 10.07
N LYS A 377 1.04 8.12 9.44
CA LYS A 377 1.25 8.20 7.99
C LYS A 377 0.32 7.26 7.24
N TYR A 378 0.06 6.09 7.81
CA TYR A 378 -0.73 5.04 7.19
C TYR A 378 -2.12 4.87 7.80
N GLU A 379 -2.62 5.84 8.57
CA GLU A 379 -3.90 5.77 9.28
C GLU A 379 -5.11 5.38 8.38
N GLU A 380 -5.03 5.76 7.10
CA GLU A 380 -6.04 5.48 6.07
C GLU A 380 -5.83 4.15 5.32
N ASP A 381 -4.66 3.51 5.44
CA ASP A 381 -4.37 2.21 4.83
C ASP A 381 -4.75 1.08 5.81
N SER A 382 -5.94 0.53 5.62
CA SER A 382 -6.50 -0.48 6.52
C SER A 382 -5.60 -1.71 6.69
N ASP A 383 -4.90 -2.10 5.63
CA ASP A 383 -4.03 -3.27 5.64
C ASP A 383 -2.76 -2.98 6.43
N ILE A 384 -2.05 -1.89 6.11
CA ILE A 384 -0.84 -1.50 6.86
C ILE A 384 -1.17 -1.28 8.34
N MET A 385 -2.30 -0.65 8.64
CA MET A 385 -2.76 -0.45 10.02
C MET A 385 -3.06 -1.76 10.75
N LYS A 386 -3.66 -2.74 10.07
CA LYS A 386 -3.91 -4.07 10.62
C LYS A 386 -2.60 -4.78 11.00
N TYR A 387 -1.59 -4.77 10.14
CA TYR A 387 -0.30 -5.41 10.48
C TYR A 387 0.52 -4.59 11.50
N SER A 388 0.38 -3.26 11.50
CA SER A 388 0.93 -2.41 12.57
C SER A 388 0.30 -2.75 13.93
N GLN A 389 -1.01 -3.04 13.96
CA GLN A 389 -1.72 -3.51 15.14
C GLN A 389 -1.17 -4.87 15.61
N TYR A 390 -0.89 -5.80 14.70
CA TYR A 390 -0.27 -7.08 15.04
C TYR A 390 1.12 -6.91 15.65
N CYS A 391 1.94 -6.00 15.12
CA CYS A 391 3.25 -5.68 15.69
C CYS A 391 3.11 -5.09 17.11
N CYS A 392 2.23 -4.09 17.29
CA CYS A 392 1.98 -3.50 18.62
C CYS A 392 1.47 -4.53 19.62
N GLY A 393 0.52 -5.39 19.20
CA GLY A 393 -0.01 -6.45 20.03
C GLY A 393 1.04 -7.47 20.46
N SER A 394 1.95 -7.87 19.55
CA SER A 394 3.07 -8.76 19.87
C SER A 394 4.12 -8.10 20.77
N LEU A 395 4.41 -6.81 20.59
CA LEU A 395 5.29 -6.07 21.50
C LEU A 395 4.71 -6.05 22.91
N ILE A 396 3.42 -5.70 23.06
CA ILE A 396 2.73 -5.66 24.35
C ILE A 396 2.68 -7.05 24.98
N ARG A 397 2.42 -8.08 24.17
CA ARG A 397 2.32 -9.46 24.65
C ARG A 397 3.68 -10.03 25.05
N ASN A 398 4.72 -9.89 24.23
CA ASN A 398 5.93 -10.70 24.45
C ASN A 398 7.05 -9.91 25.11
N HIS A 399 7.05 -8.57 24.96
CA HIS A 399 8.25 -7.76 25.13
C HIS A 399 8.04 -6.48 25.95
N LEU A 400 6.83 -6.22 26.45
CA LEU A 400 6.49 -4.96 27.14
C LEU A 400 7.39 -4.68 28.35
N GLN A 401 7.77 -5.72 29.08
CA GLN A 401 8.67 -5.65 30.24
C GLN A 401 10.13 -5.30 29.88
N LEU A 402 10.52 -5.47 28.62
CA LEU A 402 11.88 -5.18 28.14
C LEU A 402 12.07 -3.72 27.71
N LEU A 403 10.98 -2.96 27.58
CA LEU A 403 11.01 -1.55 27.21
C LEU A 403 11.20 -0.67 28.45
N ASP A 404 11.88 0.45 28.29
CA ASP A 404 11.87 1.51 29.30
C ASP A 404 10.47 2.18 29.41
N GLU A 405 10.27 3.01 30.46
CA GLU A 405 8.99 3.68 30.69
C GLU A 405 8.60 4.66 29.56
N ASP A 406 9.59 5.25 28.90
CA ASP A 406 9.36 6.15 27.77
C ASP A 406 8.84 5.39 26.55
N ASN A 407 9.37 4.20 26.26
CA ASN A 407 8.91 3.38 25.17
C ASN A 407 7.59 2.66 25.51
N LYS A 408 7.33 2.31 26.78
CA LYS A 408 6.04 1.70 27.20
C LYS A 408 4.85 2.58 26.87
N HIS A 409 4.86 3.87 27.22
CA HIS A 409 3.72 4.74 26.93
C HIS A 409 3.53 4.97 25.42
N ILE A 410 4.63 5.11 24.65
CA ILE A 410 4.59 5.19 23.19
C ILE A 410 3.89 3.97 22.61
N LEU A 411 4.25 2.77 23.08
CA LEU A 411 3.66 1.51 22.61
C LEU A 411 2.17 1.43 22.94
N ILE A 412 1.76 1.83 24.14
CA ILE A 412 0.35 1.86 24.53
C ILE A 412 -0.44 2.81 23.63
N VAL A 413 0.08 4.02 23.37
CA VAL A 413 -0.55 4.99 22.45
C VAL A 413 -0.65 4.44 21.03
N ASN A 414 0.42 3.79 20.53
CA ASN A 414 0.45 3.16 19.21
C ASN A 414 -0.59 2.04 19.10
N PHE A 415 -0.71 1.20 20.12
CA PHE A 415 -1.71 0.15 20.20
C PHE A 415 -3.13 0.73 20.19
N LEU A 416 -3.41 1.75 21.00
CA LEU A 416 -4.72 2.40 21.01
C LEU A 416 -5.10 2.95 19.63
N LYS A 417 -4.16 3.61 18.93
CA LYS A 417 -4.38 4.18 17.59
C LYS A 417 -4.62 3.12 16.50
N THR A 418 -4.12 1.90 16.69
CA THR A 418 -4.21 0.83 15.68
C THR A 418 -5.40 -0.10 15.89
N VAL A 419 -5.89 -0.26 17.13
CA VAL A 419 -6.96 -1.22 17.43
C VAL A 419 -8.32 -0.75 16.95
N LYS A 420 -8.88 -1.50 16.00
CA LYS A 420 -10.27 -1.34 15.51
C LYS A 420 -11.22 -2.40 16.07
N GLU A 421 -10.70 -3.58 16.42
CA GLU A 421 -11.49 -4.71 16.93
C GLU A 421 -10.83 -5.30 18.20
N PRO A 422 -11.42 -5.12 19.40
CA PRO A 422 -10.80 -5.55 20.66
C PRO A 422 -10.67 -7.06 20.84
N GLY A 423 -11.56 -7.85 20.24
CA GLY A 423 -11.71 -9.28 20.56
C GLY A 423 -10.42 -10.09 20.37
N TYR A 424 -9.56 -9.70 19.44
CA TYR A 424 -8.30 -10.40 19.16
C TYR A 424 -7.15 -10.09 20.15
N PHE A 425 -7.31 -9.07 21.01
CA PHE A 425 -6.21 -8.53 21.82
C PHE A 425 -6.49 -8.47 23.32
N GLU A 426 -7.39 -9.32 23.82
CA GLU A 426 -7.75 -9.33 25.24
C GLU A 426 -6.53 -9.54 26.15
N THR A 427 -5.63 -10.46 25.79
CA THR A 427 -4.36 -10.69 26.53
C THR A 427 -3.41 -9.48 26.50
N SER A 428 -3.39 -8.73 25.41
CA SER A 428 -2.61 -7.50 25.32
C SER A 428 -3.21 -6.41 26.22
N TRP A 429 -4.54 -6.35 26.31
CA TRP A 429 -5.24 -5.40 27.16
C TRP A 429 -4.94 -5.60 28.65
N ASP A 430 -4.94 -6.84 29.13
CA ASP A 430 -4.64 -7.13 30.54
C ASP A 430 -3.20 -6.74 30.91
N ARG A 431 -2.25 -6.94 30.01
CA ARG A 431 -0.86 -6.49 30.19
C ARG A 431 -0.72 -4.97 30.22
N ILE A 432 -1.47 -4.23 29.40
CA ILE A 432 -1.49 -2.77 29.46
C ILE A 432 -1.94 -2.31 30.85
N LYS A 433 -3.01 -2.89 31.41
CA LYS A 433 -3.51 -2.53 32.74
C LYS A 433 -2.47 -2.83 33.82
N GLU A 434 -1.82 -3.99 33.76
CA GLU A 434 -0.77 -4.38 34.70
C GLU A 434 0.37 -3.35 34.71
N VAL A 435 0.86 -2.95 33.53
CA VAL A 435 1.93 -1.95 33.43
C VAL A 435 1.48 -0.58 33.93
N LEU A 436 0.30 -0.10 33.54
CA LEU A 436 -0.18 1.21 33.99
C LEU A 436 -0.41 1.31 35.51
N ASN A 437 -0.77 0.20 36.15
CA ASN A 437 -0.86 0.12 37.61
C ASN A 437 0.50 0.23 38.28
N ASN A 438 1.52 -0.40 37.71
CA ASN A 438 2.86 -0.46 38.28
C ASN A 438 3.75 0.73 37.89
N THR A 439 3.40 1.48 36.84
CA THR A 439 4.15 2.65 36.39
C THR A 439 3.78 3.90 37.19
N GLN A 440 4.79 4.55 37.77
CA GLN A 440 4.63 5.77 38.57
C GLN A 440 4.20 6.98 37.71
N ASN A 441 4.78 7.16 36.53
CA ASN A 441 4.45 8.25 35.60
C ASN A 441 4.14 7.72 34.20
N PRO A 442 2.91 7.24 33.94
CA PRO A 442 2.57 6.57 32.67
C PRO A 442 2.31 7.54 31.51
N GLN A 443 2.56 8.85 31.68
CA GLN A 443 2.03 9.89 30.80
C GLN A 443 0.49 9.80 30.64
N ALA A 444 -0.20 9.79 31.78
CA ALA A 444 -1.64 9.56 31.86
C ALA A 444 -2.44 10.49 30.93
N ASP A 445 -2.05 11.78 30.84
CA ASP A 445 -2.71 12.79 29.99
C ASP A 445 -2.73 12.39 28.51
N LEU A 446 -1.60 11.92 27.98
CA LEU A 446 -1.46 11.53 26.58
C LEU A 446 -2.28 10.25 26.29
N ILE A 447 -2.22 9.28 27.18
CA ILE A 447 -2.95 8.01 27.03
C ILE A 447 -4.46 8.26 27.10
N VAL A 448 -4.93 9.01 28.10
CA VAL A 448 -6.36 9.29 28.29
C VAL A 448 -6.91 10.18 27.19
N SER A 449 -6.20 11.23 26.78
CA SER A 449 -6.64 12.07 25.65
C SER A 449 -6.76 11.26 24.35
N THR A 450 -5.82 10.33 24.09
CA THR A 450 -5.87 9.41 22.95
C THR A 450 -7.07 8.46 23.06
N ALA A 451 -7.28 7.85 24.23
CA ALA A 451 -8.41 6.96 24.48
C ALA A 451 -9.77 7.66 24.27
N LEU A 452 -9.93 8.90 24.73
CA LEU A 452 -11.14 9.70 24.53
C LEU A 452 -11.38 10.04 23.07
N LYS A 453 -10.33 10.38 22.29
CA LYS A 453 -10.43 10.62 20.84
C LYS A 453 -10.95 9.37 20.12
N ILE A 454 -10.46 8.19 20.49
CA ILE A 454 -10.90 6.91 19.91
C ILE A 454 -12.31 6.55 20.38
N PHE A 455 -12.65 6.78 21.64
CA PHE A 455 -13.99 6.57 22.19
C PHE A 455 -15.05 7.33 21.37
N LEU A 456 -14.71 8.56 20.95
CA LEU A 456 -15.58 9.40 20.13
C LEU A 456 -15.71 8.96 18.68
N SER A 457 -14.70 8.31 18.12
CA SER A 457 -14.68 7.90 16.71
C SER A 457 -15.24 6.49 16.50
N THR A 458 -15.12 5.59 17.49
CA THR A 458 -15.63 4.22 17.39
C THR A 458 -17.10 4.11 17.75
N ASN A 459 -17.84 3.21 17.10
CA ASN A 459 -19.20 2.80 17.48
C ASN A 459 -19.24 1.42 18.15
N GLU A 460 -18.09 0.76 18.29
CA GLU A 460 -17.98 -0.59 18.84
C GLU A 460 -18.10 -0.53 20.38
N LYS A 461 -19.12 -1.20 20.94
CA LYS A 461 -19.50 -1.06 22.35
C LYS A 461 -18.48 -1.70 23.29
N LEU A 462 -17.93 -2.85 22.93
CA LEU A 462 -16.93 -3.55 23.74
C LEU A 462 -15.66 -2.68 23.85
N TRP A 463 -15.28 -2.03 22.75
CA TRP A 463 -14.12 -1.15 22.72
C TRP A 463 -14.31 0.09 23.56
N ARG A 464 -15.47 0.75 23.45
CA ARG A 464 -15.81 1.87 24.34
C ARG A 464 -15.73 1.49 25.81
N TYR A 465 -16.17 0.28 26.17
CA TYR A 465 -16.07 -0.21 27.53
C TYR A 465 -14.61 -0.38 27.98
N LYS A 466 -13.78 -1.05 27.18
CA LYS A 466 -12.34 -1.22 27.46
C LYS A 466 -11.65 0.16 27.60
N LEU A 467 -11.88 1.09 26.69
CA LEU A 467 -11.32 2.44 26.76
C LEU A 467 -11.71 3.16 28.06
N MET A 468 -12.93 2.98 28.55
CA MET A 468 -13.37 3.57 29.81
C MET A 468 -12.71 2.91 31.04
N GLU A 469 -12.49 1.60 31.03
CA GLU A 469 -11.68 0.93 32.07
C GLU A 469 -10.26 1.53 32.13
N LEU A 470 -9.65 1.79 30.96
CA LEU A 470 -8.33 2.42 30.88
C LEU A 470 -8.34 3.84 31.47
N ILE A 471 -9.37 4.62 31.14
CA ILE A 471 -9.49 5.99 31.61
C ILE A 471 -9.70 6.00 33.13
N ASP A 472 -10.52 5.11 33.67
CA ASP A 472 -10.72 4.96 35.12
C ASP A 472 -9.40 4.72 35.85
N LEU A 473 -8.61 3.78 35.33
CA LEU A 473 -7.32 3.39 35.87
C LEU A 473 -6.34 4.57 36.01
N LEU A 474 -6.44 5.52 35.08
CA LEU A 474 -5.52 6.65 34.98
C LEU A 474 -6.13 7.95 35.53
N LEU A 475 -7.40 7.95 35.93
CA LEU A 475 -8.15 9.17 36.18
C LEU A 475 -7.54 10.05 37.28
N GLU A 476 -6.94 9.43 38.29
CA GLU A 476 -6.28 10.14 39.40
C GLU A 476 -4.89 10.70 39.02
N LYS A 477 -4.32 10.21 37.92
CA LYS A 477 -3.01 10.62 37.40
C LYS A 477 -3.12 11.66 36.26
N VAL A 478 -4.33 11.97 35.78
CA VAL A 478 -4.56 12.86 34.64
C VAL A 478 -4.70 14.32 35.06
N ASN A 479 -3.94 15.19 34.41
CA ASN A 479 -4.18 16.62 34.33
C ASN A 479 -4.98 16.97 33.07
N ILE A 480 -6.27 17.27 33.24
CA ILE A 480 -7.18 17.60 32.13
C ILE A 480 -6.90 18.98 31.49
N GLN A 481 -6.08 19.81 32.15
CA GLN A 481 -5.63 21.10 31.62
C GLN A 481 -4.39 20.98 30.72
N SER A 482 -3.85 19.77 30.56
CA SER A 482 -2.71 19.49 29.69
C SER A 482 -3.02 19.79 28.22
N ASP A 483 -2.01 20.25 27.48
CA ASP A 483 -2.09 20.59 26.05
C ASP A 483 -2.56 19.40 25.19
N PHE A 484 -2.44 18.16 25.67
CA PHE A 484 -2.93 16.97 24.96
C PHE A 484 -4.47 16.95 24.76
N PHE A 485 -5.20 17.69 25.60
CA PHE A 485 -6.65 17.86 25.49
C PHE A 485 -7.04 19.09 24.64
N GLU A 486 -6.08 19.89 24.18
CA GLU A 486 -6.34 21.01 23.29
C GLU A 486 -6.96 20.53 21.96
N GLY A 487 -7.95 21.28 21.47
CA GLY A 487 -8.69 20.95 20.25
C GLY A 487 -9.69 19.80 20.38
N MET A 488 -9.84 19.18 21.55
CA MET A 488 -10.89 18.19 21.78
C MET A 488 -12.26 18.86 21.81
N ASP A 489 -13.20 18.41 20.97
CA ASP A 489 -14.60 18.86 21.02
C ASP A 489 -15.27 18.31 22.28
N LYS A 490 -15.16 19.09 23.35
CA LYS A 490 -15.66 18.72 24.67
C LYS A 490 -17.18 18.55 24.69
N GLN A 491 -17.94 19.30 23.88
CA GLN A 491 -19.40 19.14 23.79
C GLN A 491 -19.76 17.82 23.12
N LYS A 492 -19.10 17.47 22.01
CA LYS A 492 -19.26 16.18 21.36
C LYS A 492 -18.85 15.04 22.29
N LEU A 493 -17.80 15.22 23.09
CA LEU A 493 -17.38 14.27 24.11
C LEU A 493 -18.46 14.04 25.16
N LEU A 494 -18.95 15.12 25.79
CA LEU A 494 -20.02 15.06 26.78
C LEU A 494 -21.28 14.39 26.20
N CYS A 495 -21.68 14.73 24.97
CA CYS A 495 -22.79 14.10 24.28
C CYS A 495 -22.54 12.60 24.02
N GLY A 496 -21.32 12.22 23.61
CA GLY A 496 -20.93 10.83 23.38
C GLY A 496 -20.96 10.00 24.66
N LEU A 497 -20.40 10.53 25.76
CA LEU A 497 -20.40 9.92 27.08
C LEU A 497 -21.83 9.75 27.61
N LYS A 498 -22.67 10.79 27.51
CA LYS A 498 -24.08 10.74 27.92
C LYS A 498 -24.91 9.72 27.13
N LYS A 499 -24.64 9.53 25.83
CA LYS A 499 -25.28 8.49 25.02
C LYS A 499 -24.87 7.07 25.42
N PHE A 500 -23.73 6.92 26.09
CA PHE A 500 -23.23 5.64 26.55
C PHE A 500 -23.72 5.29 27.97
N LEU A 501 -24.21 6.27 28.74
CA LEU A 501 -25.01 5.99 29.94
C LEU A 501 -26.21 5.13 29.53
N PRO A 502 -26.39 3.93 30.09
CA PRO A 502 -27.59 3.16 29.85
C PRO A 502 -28.80 3.97 30.32
N CYS A 503 -29.81 4.12 29.45
CA CYS A 503 -31.16 4.47 29.87
C CYS A 503 -31.71 3.35 30.77
N SER A 504 -31.35 3.38 32.06
CA SER A 504 -31.91 2.76 33.29
C SER A 504 -32.70 1.43 33.25
N LYS A 505 -32.78 0.68 32.15
CA LYS A 505 -33.75 -0.43 31.98
C LYS A 505 -33.23 -1.67 31.26
N ARG A 506 -32.00 -1.70 30.75
CA ARG A 506 -31.44 -2.94 30.16
C ARG A 506 -30.31 -3.47 31.02
N LYS A 507 -30.55 -4.65 31.60
CA LYS A 507 -29.62 -5.52 32.33
C LYS A 507 -28.44 -5.95 31.45
N ILE A 508 -27.55 -5.02 31.14
CA ILE A 508 -26.17 -5.36 30.82
C ILE A 508 -25.42 -5.14 32.14
N ARG A 509 -24.56 -6.09 32.53
CA ARG A 509 -23.68 -5.98 33.70
C ARG A 509 -22.67 -4.85 33.48
N TYR A 510 -23.12 -3.61 33.52
CA TYR A 510 -22.26 -2.46 33.70
C TYR A 510 -22.17 -2.23 35.20
N THR A 511 -20.97 -2.28 35.74
CA THR A 511 -20.73 -2.08 37.18
C THR A 511 -21.13 -0.66 37.59
N GLU A 512 -21.55 -0.46 38.83
CA GLU A 512 -21.77 0.87 39.39
C GLU A 512 -20.51 1.74 39.28
N GLU A 513 -19.33 1.11 39.34
CA GLU A 513 -18.02 1.72 39.12
C GLU A 513 -17.91 2.42 37.76
N PHE A 514 -18.34 1.76 36.66
CA PHE A 514 -18.32 2.37 35.33
C PHE A 514 -19.09 3.68 35.26
N HIS A 515 -20.26 3.74 35.91
CA HIS A 515 -21.08 4.95 35.96
C HIS A 515 -20.43 6.04 36.80
N LYS A 516 -19.78 5.66 37.90
CA LYS A 516 -19.03 6.57 38.77
C LYS A 516 -17.86 7.21 38.01
N THR A 517 -17.08 6.43 37.28
CA THR A 517 -15.99 6.92 36.41
C THR A 517 -16.52 7.91 35.38
N LEU A 518 -17.60 7.52 34.69
CA LEU A 518 -18.19 8.34 33.63
C LEU A 518 -18.69 9.69 34.16
N ASN A 519 -19.34 9.70 35.33
CA ASN A 519 -19.77 10.93 35.99
C ASN A 519 -18.57 11.78 36.43
N LYS A 520 -17.51 11.17 36.99
CA LYS A 520 -16.29 11.88 37.38
C LYS A 520 -15.60 12.54 36.18
N ILE A 521 -15.52 11.87 35.03
CA ILE A 521 -15.00 12.46 33.78
C ILE A 521 -15.89 13.61 33.30
N ILE A 522 -17.22 13.44 33.36
CA ILE A 522 -18.17 14.50 32.98
C ILE A 522 -18.00 15.71 33.89
N GLU A 523 -17.88 15.54 35.21
CA GLU A 523 -17.66 16.60 36.18
C GLU A 523 -16.30 17.29 35.98
N MET A 524 -15.23 16.52 35.77
CA MET A 524 -13.90 17.05 35.44
C MET A 524 -13.93 17.90 34.17
N LEU A 525 -14.57 17.40 33.11
CA LEU A 525 -14.72 18.15 31.87
C LEU A 525 -15.56 19.40 32.10
N SER A 526 -16.69 19.29 32.81
CA SER A 526 -17.67 20.36 33.03
C SER A 526 -17.14 21.50 33.90
N SER A 527 -16.25 21.21 34.86
CA SER A 527 -15.63 22.21 35.74
C SER A 527 -14.48 23.00 35.09
N THR A 528 -14.03 22.57 33.92
CA THR A 528 -13.05 23.29 33.10
C THR A 528 -13.72 24.19 32.04
N PHE A 529 -15.05 24.35 32.12
CA PHE A 529 -15.86 25.34 31.41
C PHE A 529 -16.42 26.33 32.42
#